data_AF-A0A943NBS2-F1
#
_entry.id   AF-A0A943NBS2-F1
#
_cell.length_a   1.000
_cell.length_b   1.000
_cell.length_c   1.000
_cell.angle_alpha   90.00
_cell.angle_beta   90.00
_cell.angle_gamma   90.00
#
_symmetry.space_group_name_H-M   'P 1'
#
loop_
_entity.id
_entity.type
_entity.pdbx_description
1 polymer ?
#
loop_
_entity_poly.entity_id
_entity_poly.type
_entity_poly.pdbx_seq_one_letter_code
_entity_poly.pdbx_strand_id
1 'polypeptide(L)'
;MDKKLSNVTERFLRYVKVDTRSADGVESIPSTQKQFNLARMIEAEMREMGLEDVRLDGHCYVYGFVPATDESLPTLGFIAHMDTVEWAGEQSVNPRIVESYDGESIRLNDSVTIDTAVFPYMKELKGQDLIVTDGTTVLGADDKAGVAEIMTMAETLVKDKSVRHGRIAIGFTPDEEVGNGATLFDVKG
;
A
#
# COMPACT_ATOMS: atom_id res chain seq x y z
N MET A 1 20.54 -2.04 19.59
CA MET A 1 21.05 -1.67 18.26
C MET A 1 19.82 -1.67 17.40
N ASP A 2 19.33 -0.49 16.99
CA ASP A 2 18.03 -0.41 16.30
C ASP A 2 18.14 -1.15 14.97
N LYS A 3 17.24 -2.12 14.77
CA LYS A 3 17.19 -2.92 13.54
C LYS A 3 16.87 -1.99 12.37
N LYS A 4 17.72 -1.98 11.34
CA LYS A 4 17.44 -1.24 10.12
C LYS A 4 16.23 -1.87 9.42
N LEU A 5 15.19 -1.08 9.20
CA LEU A 5 13.99 -1.52 8.49
C LEU A 5 14.28 -1.68 7.00
N SER A 6 13.50 -2.52 6.33
CA SER A 6 13.52 -2.62 4.86
C SER A 6 12.79 -1.41 4.24
N ASN A 7 13.12 -1.07 2.99
CA ASN A 7 12.43 0.02 2.28
C ASN A 7 10.92 -0.20 2.23
N VAL A 8 10.46 -1.45 2.03
CA VAL A 8 9.02 -1.78 2.00
C VAL A 8 8.37 -1.52 3.35
N THR A 9 9.03 -1.88 4.47
CA THR A 9 8.51 -1.62 5.81
C THR A 9 8.46 -0.12 6.11
N GLU A 10 9.50 0.63 5.76
CA GLU A 10 9.52 2.10 5.94
C GLU A 10 8.40 2.79 5.16
N ARG A 11 8.20 2.41 3.89
CA ARG A 11 7.10 2.91 3.04
C ARG A 11 5.75 2.56 3.62
N PHE A 12 5.54 1.29 3.95
CA PHE A 12 4.29 0.80 4.51
C PHE A 12 3.90 1.57 5.78
N LEU A 13 4.83 1.72 6.74
CA LEU A 13 4.59 2.44 7.99
C LEU A 13 4.28 3.93 7.77
N ARG A 14 4.77 4.54 6.68
CA ARG A 14 4.40 5.91 6.29
C ARG A 14 3.00 5.97 5.67
N TYR A 15 2.68 5.04 4.78
CA TYR A 15 1.41 5.04 4.05
C TYR A 15 0.21 4.75 4.95
N VAL A 16 0.33 3.78 5.87
CA VAL A 16 -0.77 3.41 6.78
C VAL A 16 -1.21 4.57 7.69
N LYS A 17 -0.31 5.52 7.98
CA LYS A 17 -0.62 6.72 8.76
C LYS A 17 -1.44 7.75 8.00
N VAL A 18 -1.53 7.65 6.67
CA VAL A 18 -2.34 8.55 5.86
C VAL A 18 -3.77 8.04 5.84
N ASP A 19 -4.71 8.87 6.30
CA ASP A 19 -6.13 8.54 6.25
C ASP A 19 -6.64 8.61 4.80
N THR A 20 -7.03 7.46 4.27
CA THR A 20 -7.51 7.28 2.89
C THR A 20 -8.85 6.58 2.83
N ARG A 21 -9.59 6.50 3.95
CA ARG A 21 -10.84 5.72 3.97
C ARG A 21 -11.84 6.19 2.90
N SER A 22 -12.39 5.27 2.15
CA SER A 22 -13.50 5.52 1.22
C SER A 22 -14.82 5.66 1.98
N ALA A 23 -15.86 6.14 1.29
CA ALA A 23 -17.19 6.34 1.84
C ALA A 23 -18.24 5.76 0.90
N ASP A 24 -19.04 4.82 1.41
CA ASP A 24 -20.10 4.19 0.62
C ASP A 24 -21.25 5.17 0.32
N GLY A 25 -21.93 4.96 -0.79
CA GLY A 25 -23.06 5.79 -1.23
C GLY A 25 -22.69 7.20 -1.72
N VAL A 26 -21.41 7.50 -1.92
CA VAL A 26 -20.94 8.76 -2.54
C VAL A 26 -20.75 8.56 -4.04
N GLU A 27 -21.35 9.42 -4.86
CA GLU A 27 -21.28 9.31 -6.34
C GLU A 27 -19.97 9.84 -6.95
N SER A 28 -19.24 10.70 -6.24
CA SER A 28 -17.97 11.22 -6.74
C SER A 28 -16.83 10.21 -6.60
N ILE A 29 -15.92 10.19 -7.57
CA ILE A 29 -14.67 9.42 -7.50
C ILE A 29 -13.49 10.41 -7.44
N PRO A 30 -12.68 10.40 -6.36
CA PRO A 30 -12.81 9.53 -5.20
C PRO A 30 -13.98 9.93 -4.29
N SER A 31 -14.52 8.96 -3.54
CA SER A 31 -15.59 9.14 -2.56
C SER A 31 -15.16 10.06 -1.42
N THR A 32 -13.86 10.09 -1.12
CA THR A 32 -13.28 11.00 -0.12
C THR A 32 -12.03 11.72 -0.65
N GLN A 33 -11.99 13.04 -0.45
CA GLN A 33 -10.88 13.88 -0.93
C GLN A 33 -9.54 13.60 -0.24
N LYS A 34 -9.57 12.96 0.93
CA LYS A 34 -8.37 12.59 1.69
C LYS A 34 -7.52 11.50 1.01
N GLN A 35 -8.09 10.70 0.10
CA GLN A 35 -7.34 9.74 -0.72
C GLN A 35 -6.24 10.42 -1.54
N PHE A 36 -6.48 11.66 -2.00
CA PHE A 36 -5.46 12.43 -2.71
C PHE A 36 -4.19 12.72 -1.88
N ASN A 37 -4.25 12.63 -0.55
CA ASN A 37 -3.07 12.85 0.29
C ASN A 37 -2.02 11.76 0.05
N LEU A 38 -2.44 10.49 0.03
CA LEU A 38 -1.55 9.37 -0.26
C LEU A 38 -1.16 9.38 -1.74
N ALA A 39 -2.10 9.67 -2.65
CA ALA A 39 -1.83 9.74 -4.08
C ALA A 39 -0.72 10.75 -4.42
N ARG A 40 -0.75 11.95 -3.83
CA ARG A 40 0.30 12.98 -4.02
C ARG A 40 1.65 12.58 -3.45
N MET A 41 1.65 11.86 -2.32
CA MET A 41 2.90 11.32 -1.76
C MET A 41 3.52 10.30 -2.71
N ILE A 42 2.71 9.36 -3.22
CA ILE A 42 3.15 8.33 -4.17
C ILE A 42 3.62 8.98 -5.47
N GLU A 43 2.86 9.93 -6.03
CA GLU A 43 3.23 10.66 -7.25
C GLU A 43 4.61 11.33 -7.11
N ALA A 44 4.85 12.03 -5.99
CA ALA A 44 6.13 12.69 -5.72
C ALA A 44 7.27 11.67 -5.63
N GLU A 45 7.06 10.55 -4.93
CA GLU A 45 8.05 9.49 -4.81
C GLU A 45 8.35 8.81 -6.16
N MET A 46 7.33 8.55 -6.99
CA MET A 46 7.50 7.99 -8.34
C MET A 46 8.36 8.92 -9.22
N ARG A 47 8.11 10.24 -9.15
CA ARG A 47 8.93 11.23 -9.86
C ARG A 47 10.37 11.28 -9.35
N GLU A 48 10.56 11.27 -8.03
CA GLU A 48 11.89 11.28 -7.41
C GLU A 48 12.70 10.04 -7.78
N MET A 49 12.05 8.87 -7.87
CA MET A 49 12.68 7.63 -8.31
C MET A 49 13.06 7.63 -9.80
N GLY A 50 12.49 8.53 -10.61
CA GLY A 50 12.75 8.62 -12.05
C GLY A 50 11.86 7.73 -12.90
N LEU A 51 10.62 7.46 -12.47
CA LEU A 51 9.61 6.85 -13.33
C LEU A 51 9.18 7.81 -14.44
N GLU A 52 8.78 7.25 -15.57
CA GLU A 52 8.30 7.97 -16.76
C GLU A 52 6.79 8.18 -16.75
N ASP A 53 6.32 9.21 -17.44
CA ASP A 53 4.90 9.61 -17.58
C ASP A 53 4.10 9.56 -16.27
N VAL A 54 4.73 9.92 -15.16
CA VAL A 54 4.05 9.95 -13.86
C VAL A 54 2.94 11.00 -13.90
N ARG A 55 1.72 10.60 -13.55
CA ARG A 55 0.55 11.48 -13.48
C ARG A 55 -0.41 11.07 -12.36
N LEU A 56 -0.97 12.08 -11.71
CA LEU A 56 -2.15 11.97 -10.85
C LEU A 56 -3.30 12.70 -11.55
N ASP A 57 -4.37 12.00 -11.86
CA ASP A 57 -5.51 12.61 -12.56
C ASP A 57 -6.52 13.26 -11.60
N GLY A 58 -7.56 13.87 -12.18
CA GLY A 58 -8.63 14.55 -11.44
C GLY A 58 -9.54 13.63 -10.63
N HIS A 59 -9.43 12.31 -10.82
CA HIS A 59 -10.21 11.28 -10.15
C HIS A 59 -9.39 10.46 -9.16
N CYS A 60 -8.18 10.91 -8.81
CA CYS A 60 -7.30 10.27 -7.84
C CYS A 60 -6.67 8.95 -8.30
N TYR A 61 -6.55 8.73 -9.61
CA TYR A 61 -5.73 7.65 -10.15
C TYR A 61 -4.28 8.12 -10.31
N VAL A 62 -3.33 7.32 -9.81
CA VAL A 62 -1.90 7.55 -10.02
C VAL A 62 -1.38 6.56 -11.06
N TYR A 63 -0.64 7.06 -12.04
CA TYR A 63 -0.01 6.26 -13.09
C TYR A 63 1.47 6.60 -13.20
N GLY A 64 2.24 5.66 -13.75
CA GLY A 64 3.60 5.90 -14.22
C GLY A 64 4.25 4.62 -14.72
N PHE A 65 5.46 4.76 -15.27
CA PHE A 65 6.17 3.63 -15.88
C PHE A 65 7.59 3.49 -15.38
N VAL A 66 8.01 2.26 -15.12
CA VAL A 66 9.43 1.92 -15.05
C VAL A 66 9.94 1.73 -16.49
N PRO A 67 11.00 2.45 -16.90
CA PRO A 67 11.56 2.33 -18.25
C PRO A 67 12.03 0.90 -18.53
N ALA A 68 11.83 0.40 -19.75
CA ALA A 68 12.30 -0.94 -20.12
C ALA A 68 13.83 -1.02 -20.09
N THR A 69 14.37 -2.19 -19.72
CA THR A 69 15.76 -2.54 -20.04
C THR A 69 15.87 -3.30 -21.36
N ASP A 70 14.75 -3.83 -21.85
CA ASP A 70 14.62 -4.46 -23.16
C ASP A 70 13.22 -4.20 -23.75
N GLU A 71 13.16 -3.31 -24.74
CA GLU A 71 11.92 -2.91 -25.44
C GLU A 71 11.28 -4.03 -26.27
N SER A 72 11.97 -5.17 -26.48
CA SER A 72 11.38 -6.32 -27.17
C SER A 72 10.47 -7.18 -26.28
N LEU A 73 10.51 -6.96 -24.96
CA LEU A 73 9.71 -7.68 -23.99
C LEU A 73 8.33 -7.03 -23.79
N PRO A 74 7.30 -7.81 -23.41
CA PRO A 74 5.97 -7.27 -23.21
C PRO A 74 5.93 -6.27 -22.04
N THR A 75 4.99 -5.32 -22.12
CA THR A 75 4.65 -4.45 -20.99
C THR A 75 3.84 -5.24 -19.95
N LEU A 76 4.22 -5.12 -18.68
CA LEU A 76 3.49 -5.70 -17.55
C LEU A 76 2.87 -4.60 -16.69
N GLY A 77 1.66 -4.83 -16.16
CA GLY A 77 0.95 -3.89 -15.30
C GLY A 77 0.89 -4.40 -13.86
N PHE A 78 1.18 -3.53 -12.90
CA PHE A 78 0.96 -3.77 -11.47
C PHE A 78 0.00 -2.71 -10.92
N ILE A 79 -1.03 -3.18 -10.23
CA ILE A 79 -2.09 -2.32 -9.68
C ILE A 79 -2.27 -2.65 -8.20
N ALA A 80 -2.45 -1.61 -7.39
CA ALA A 80 -2.89 -1.68 -6.00
C ALA A 80 -3.91 -0.56 -5.73
N HIS A 81 -4.68 -0.66 -4.65
CA HIS A 81 -5.60 0.40 -4.24
C HIS A 81 -5.07 1.19 -3.04
N MET A 82 -5.50 2.45 -2.93
CA MET A 82 -5.00 3.39 -1.93
C MET A 82 -5.94 3.58 -0.75
N ASP A 83 -7.23 3.32 -0.95
CA ASP A 83 -8.24 3.49 0.08
C ASP A 83 -8.19 2.37 1.11
N THR A 84 -9.03 2.50 2.12
CA THR A 84 -9.21 1.51 3.18
C THR A 84 -10.67 1.53 3.58
N VAL A 85 -11.21 0.42 4.08
CA VAL A 85 -12.58 0.37 4.60
C VAL A 85 -12.92 1.48 5.62
N GLU A 86 -14.19 1.89 5.61
CA GLU A 86 -14.76 2.93 6.49
C GLU A 86 -14.69 2.57 8.00
N TRP A 87 -14.60 1.28 8.34
CA TRP A 87 -14.85 0.73 9.68
C TRP A 87 -13.87 1.16 10.78
N ALA A 88 -12.77 1.85 10.45
CA ALA A 88 -11.67 2.11 11.38
C ALA A 88 -11.87 3.25 12.40
N GLY A 89 -13.02 3.93 12.42
CA GLY A 89 -13.19 5.16 13.21
C GLY A 89 -12.29 6.30 12.69
N GLU A 90 -12.35 7.49 13.30
CA GLU A 90 -11.62 8.69 12.82
C GLU A 90 -10.17 8.82 13.29
N GLN A 91 -9.68 7.82 14.03
CA GLN A 91 -8.36 7.88 14.65
C GLN A 91 -7.26 7.57 13.62
N SER A 92 -6.09 8.18 13.81
CA SER A 92 -4.91 7.84 12.99
C SER A 92 -4.41 6.45 13.34
N VAL A 93 -4.00 5.70 12.32
CA VAL A 93 -3.39 4.37 12.52
C VAL A 93 -2.06 4.52 13.27
N ASN A 94 -1.90 3.75 14.33
CA ASN A 94 -0.70 3.72 15.15
C ASN A 94 -0.04 2.32 15.06
N PRO A 95 0.74 2.06 13.99
CA PRO A 95 1.34 0.75 13.78
C PRO A 95 2.51 0.53 14.73
N ARG A 96 2.68 -0.71 15.20
CA ARG A 96 3.87 -1.16 15.92
C ARG A 96 4.37 -2.49 15.37
N ILE A 97 5.67 -2.72 15.47
CA ILE A 97 6.30 -3.98 15.08
C ILE A 97 6.39 -4.89 16.31
N VAL A 98 5.92 -6.12 16.18
CA VAL A 98 6.19 -7.25 17.07
C VAL A 98 7.32 -8.03 16.44
N GLU A 99 8.55 -7.77 16.89
CA GLU A 99 9.74 -8.42 16.34
C GLU A 99 9.82 -9.88 16.77
N SER A 100 10.25 -10.75 15.85
CA SER A 100 10.50 -12.18 16.13
C SER A 100 9.35 -12.84 16.91
N TYR A 101 8.13 -12.65 16.40
CA TYR A 101 6.88 -13.07 17.03
C TYR A 101 6.97 -14.48 17.64
N ASP A 102 6.55 -14.63 18.89
CA ASP A 102 6.77 -15.83 19.68
C ASP A 102 5.78 -16.98 19.37
N GLY A 103 4.70 -16.66 18.65
CA GLY A 103 3.61 -17.57 18.33
C GLY A 103 2.44 -17.52 19.31
N GLU A 104 2.44 -16.59 20.27
CA GLU A 104 1.43 -16.44 21.32
C GLU A 104 0.49 -15.24 21.05
N SER A 105 -0.69 -15.22 21.68
CA SER A 105 -1.68 -14.15 21.43
C SER A 105 -1.12 -12.73 21.66
N ILE A 106 -1.39 -11.81 20.72
CA ILE A 106 -0.84 -10.45 20.74
C ILE A 106 -1.84 -9.49 21.39
N ARG A 107 -1.50 -8.97 22.56
CA ARG A 107 -2.27 -7.88 23.18
C ARG A 107 -2.05 -6.57 22.41
N LEU A 108 -3.11 -5.99 21.85
CA LEU A 108 -3.04 -4.70 21.14
C LEU A 108 -3.22 -3.54 22.11
N ASN A 109 -4.19 -3.64 23.02
CA ASN A 109 -4.45 -2.70 24.10
C ASN A 109 -5.07 -3.41 25.33
N ASP A 110 -5.67 -2.67 26.25
CA ASP A 110 -6.28 -3.25 27.46
C ASP A 110 -7.56 -4.07 27.21
N SER A 111 -8.22 -3.84 26.08
CA SER A 111 -9.51 -4.46 25.72
C SER A 111 -9.44 -5.38 24.50
N VAL A 112 -8.39 -5.26 23.68
CA VAL A 112 -8.27 -5.96 22.39
C VAL A 112 -7.00 -6.79 22.34
N THR A 113 -7.16 -8.06 21.99
CA THR A 113 -6.10 -9.05 21.81
C THR A 113 -6.36 -9.82 20.52
N ILE A 114 -5.33 -9.99 19.70
CA ILE A 114 -5.35 -10.96 18.59
C ILE A 114 -5.08 -12.33 19.19
N ASP A 115 -6.13 -13.12 19.39
CA ASP A 115 -6.05 -14.41 20.07
C ASP A 115 -5.73 -15.54 19.07
N THR A 116 -4.67 -16.30 19.33
CA THR A 116 -4.32 -17.49 18.54
C THR A 116 -5.37 -18.60 18.62
N ALA A 117 -6.28 -18.57 19.60
CA ALA A 117 -7.45 -19.45 19.60
C ALA A 117 -8.46 -19.08 18.50
N VAL A 118 -8.60 -17.78 18.20
CA VAL A 118 -9.47 -17.24 17.15
C VAL A 118 -8.78 -17.28 15.78
N PHE A 119 -7.47 -17.02 15.76
CA PHE A 119 -6.62 -17.04 14.56
C PHE A 119 -5.48 -18.06 14.69
N PRO A 120 -5.76 -19.38 14.58
CA PRO A 120 -4.76 -20.43 14.80
C PRO A 120 -3.53 -20.34 13.90
N TYR A 121 -3.71 -19.84 12.67
CA TYR A 121 -2.63 -19.69 11.68
C TYR A 121 -1.50 -18.79 12.18
N MET A 122 -1.76 -17.89 13.14
CA MET A 122 -0.72 -17.02 13.68
C MET A 122 0.45 -17.82 14.25
N LYS A 123 0.22 -19.01 14.82
CA LYS A 123 1.30 -19.86 15.36
C LYS A 123 2.35 -20.23 14.30
N GLU A 124 1.95 -20.27 13.03
CA GLU A 124 2.83 -20.57 11.90
C GLU A 124 3.71 -19.37 11.53
N LEU A 125 3.36 -18.15 11.98
CA LEU A 125 4.13 -16.92 11.76
C LEU A 125 5.26 -16.73 12.79
N LYS A 126 5.50 -17.71 13.67
CA LYS A 126 6.55 -17.65 14.69
C LYS A 126 7.90 -17.35 14.07
N GLY A 127 8.62 -16.38 14.66
CA GLY A 127 9.92 -15.90 14.20
C GLY A 127 9.85 -14.80 13.13
N GLN A 128 8.68 -14.50 12.57
CA GLN A 128 8.50 -13.36 11.68
C GLN A 128 8.32 -12.05 12.47
N ASP A 129 8.54 -10.92 11.83
CA ASP A 129 8.15 -9.62 12.38
C ASP A 129 6.73 -9.29 11.92
N LEU A 130 5.83 -8.99 12.87
CA LEU A 130 4.44 -8.64 12.58
C LEU A 130 4.21 -7.16 12.78
N ILE A 131 3.56 -6.50 11.82
CA ILE A 131 3.10 -5.12 11.98
C ILE A 131 1.63 -5.18 12.39
N VAL A 132 1.32 -4.62 13.55
CA VAL A 132 -0.02 -4.65 14.14
C VAL A 132 -0.50 -3.25 14.49
N THR A 133 -1.82 -3.08 14.65
CA THR A 133 -2.41 -1.83 15.15
C THR A 133 -2.28 -1.73 16.67
N ASP A 134 -2.78 -0.64 17.24
CA ASP A 134 -3.02 -0.51 18.68
C ASP A 134 -4.43 -0.99 19.10
N GLY A 135 -5.16 -1.63 18.19
CA GLY A 135 -6.51 -2.16 18.42
C GLY A 135 -7.63 -1.13 18.38
N THR A 136 -7.35 0.13 17.99
CA THR A 136 -8.37 1.19 17.86
C THR A 136 -8.84 1.43 16.42
N THR A 137 -8.05 0.95 15.44
CA THR A 137 -8.24 1.15 13.99
C THR A 137 -7.94 -0.15 13.25
N VAL A 138 -8.34 -0.23 11.98
CA VAL A 138 -7.75 -1.20 11.02
C VAL A 138 -6.36 -0.75 10.61
N LEU A 139 -5.50 -1.68 10.18
CA LEU A 139 -4.12 -1.34 9.82
C LEU A 139 -4.01 -0.65 8.45
N GLY A 140 -4.88 -1.01 7.51
CA GLY A 140 -4.73 -0.64 6.10
C GLY A 140 -3.63 -1.42 5.39
N ALA A 141 -3.36 -2.67 5.81
CA ALA A 141 -2.49 -3.57 5.06
C ALA A 141 -3.08 -3.85 3.67
N ASP A 142 -4.38 -4.12 3.63
CA ASP A 142 -5.22 -4.05 2.44
C ASP A 142 -5.48 -2.56 2.11
N ASP A 143 -4.92 -2.00 1.02
CA ASP A 143 -3.89 -2.58 0.13
C ASP A 143 -2.58 -1.76 0.14
N LYS A 144 -2.32 -1.02 1.21
CA LYS A 144 -1.08 -0.21 1.32
C LYS A 144 0.17 -1.07 1.43
N ALA A 145 0.05 -2.35 1.78
CA ALA A 145 1.15 -3.31 1.66
C ALA A 145 1.51 -3.52 0.19
N GLY A 146 0.52 -3.79 -0.68
CA GLY A 146 0.71 -3.89 -2.13
C GLY A 146 1.27 -2.60 -2.74
N VAL A 147 0.78 -1.43 -2.31
CA VAL A 147 1.35 -0.13 -2.71
C VAL A 147 2.84 -0.03 -2.33
N ALA A 148 3.20 -0.39 -1.10
CA ALA A 148 4.59 -0.35 -0.63
C ALA A 148 5.50 -1.35 -1.37
N GLU A 149 4.99 -2.53 -1.69
CA GLU A 149 5.70 -3.56 -2.45
C GLU A 149 5.95 -3.12 -3.90
N ILE A 150 4.93 -2.59 -4.60
CA ILE A 150 5.07 -2.07 -5.97
C ILE A 150 6.06 -0.91 -6.01
N MET A 151 5.98 0.03 -5.06
CA MET A 151 6.91 1.16 -4.98
C MET A 151 8.35 0.70 -4.71
N THR A 152 8.53 -0.32 -3.87
CA THR A 152 9.85 -0.89 -3.60
C THR A 152 10.40 -1.64 -4.81
N MET A 153 9.57 -2.43 -5.51
CA MET A 153 9.94 -3.09 -6.76
C MET A 153 10.37 -2.06 -7.81
N ALA A 154 9.59 -0.99 -7.99
CA ALA A 154 9.90 0.08 -8.93
C ALA A 154 11.26 0.72 -8.61
N GLU A 155 11.51 1.06 -7.34
CA GLU A 155 12.79 1.58 -6.89
C GLU A 155 13.96 0.62 -7.20
N THR A 156 13.78 -0.67 -6.93
CA THR A 156 14.78 -1.70 -7.21
C THR A 156 15.10 -1.79 -8.71
N LEU A 157 14.09 -1.85 -9.58
CA LEU A 157 14.29 -1.98 -11.03
C LEU A 157 14.83 -0.70 -11.68
N VAL A 158 14.52 0.47 -11.12
CA VAL A 158 15.16 1.70 -11.58
C VAL A 158 16.65 1.71 -11.21
N LYS A 159 17.03 1.26 -10.02
CA LYS A 159 18.42 1.28 -9.55
C LYS A 159 19.27 0.13 -10.13
N ASP A 160 18.70 -1.05 -10.30
CA ASP A 160 19.41 -2.24 -10.78
C ASP A 160 19.00 -2.57 -12.22
N LYS A 161 19.82 -2.10 -13.18
CA LYS A 161 19.62 -2.36 -14.62
C LYS A 161 20.09 -3.75 -15.06
N SER A 162 20.62 -4.59 -14.16
CA SER A 162 20.99 -5.97 -14.51
C SER A 162 19.77 -6.88 -14.62
N VAL A 163 18.65 -6.51 -13.99
CA VAL A 163 17.38 -7.21 -14.13
C VAL A 163 16.76 -6.85 -15.49
N ARG A 164 16.65 -7.84 -16.37
CA ARG A 164 16.08 -7.66 -17.71
C ARG A 164 14.55 -7.67 -17.65
N HIS A 165 13.90 -6.63 -18.14
CA HIS A 165 12.45 -6.49 -18.17
C HIS A 165 11.99 -5.54 -19.29
N GLY A 166 10.75 -5.73 -19.75
CA GLY A 166 10.06 -4.76 -20.59
C GLY A 166 9.62 -3.53 -19.79
N ARG A 167 8.85 -2.64 -20.40
CA ARG A 167 8.24 -1.51 -19.69
C ARG A 167 7.29 -2.04 -18.61
N ILE A 168 7.29 -1.41 -17.44
CA ILE A 168 6.35 -1.78 -16.37
C ILE A 168 5.42 -0.62 -16.13
N ALA A 169 4.13 -0.83 -16.33
CA ALA A 169 3.06 0.11 -15.99
C ALA A 169 2.66 -0.07 -14.53
N ILE A 170 2.55 1.03 -13.81
CA ILE A 170 2.10 1.07 -12.41
C ILE A 170 0.84 1.92 -12.33
N GLY A 171 -0.17 1.40 -11.65
CA GLY A 171 -1.42 2.10 -11.37
C GLY A 171 -1.79 2.00 -9.89
N PHE A 172 -2.17 3.12 -9.27
CA PHE A 172 -2.79 3.12 -7.95
C PHE A 172 -4.19 3.71 -8.01
N THR A 173 -5.16 2.96 -7.50
CA THR A 173 -6.59 3.25 -7.68
C THR A 173 -7.24 3.78 -6.40
N PRO A 174 -8.25 4.66 -6.52
CA PRO A 174 -9.10 5.07 -5.41
C PRO A 174 -10.33 4.14 -5.29
N ASP A 175 -11.04 4.19 -4.17
CA ASP A 175 -12.38 3.62 -4.00
C ASP A 175 -12.56 2.14 -4.40
N GLU A 176 -11.56 1.29 -4.22
CA GLU A 176 -11.73 -0.15 -4.46
C GLU A 176 -12.75 -0.75 -3.49
N GLU A 177 -12.67 -0.34 -2.22
CA GLU A 177 -13.49 -0.89 -1.12
C GLU A 177 -14.98 -0.54 -1.24
N VAL A 178 -15.32 0.43 -2.09
CA VAL A 178 -16.70 0.81 -2.45
C VAL A 178 -17.05 0.48 -3.90
N GLY A 179 -16.25 -0.38 -4.55
CA GLY A 179 -16.52 -0.96 -5.87
C GLY A 179 -16.24 -0.05 -7.05
N ASN A 180 -15.57 1.08 -6.86
CA ASN A 180 -15.27 2.06 -7.91
C ASN A 180 -13.80 2.08 -8.38
N GLY A 181 -12.96 1.22 -7.80
CA GLY A 181 -11.54 1.02 -8.14
C GLY A 181 -11.21 1.14 -9.63
N ALA A 182 -11.96 0.43 -10.47
CA ALA A 182 -11.69 0.38 -11.91
C ALA A 182 -12.63 1.24 -12.78
N THR A 183 -13.59 1.98 -12.19
CA THR A 183 -14.68 2.63 -12.94
C THR A 183 -14.18 3.63 -13.97
N LEU A 184 -13.16 4.42 -13.62
CA LEU A 184 -12.57 5.44 -14.51
C LEU A 184 -11.11 5.12 -14.87
N PHE A 185 -10.69 3.86 -14.69
CA PHE A 185 -9.30 3.48 -14.91
C PHE A 185 -8.94 3.56 -16.40
N ASP A 186 -7.94 4.39 -16.72
CA ASP A 186 -7.42 4.52 -18.07
C ASP A 186 -6.49 3.35 -18.44
N VAL A 187 -7.07 2.32 -19.05
CA VAL A 187 -6.34 1.13 -19.50
C VAL A 187 -5.34 1.43 -20.63
N LYS A 188 -5.59 2.47 -21.43
CA LYS A 188 -4.74 2.78 -22.59
C LYS A 188 -3.44 3.48 -22.18
N GLY A 189 -3.46 4.19 -21.04
CA GLY A 189 -2.32 4.94 -20.50
C GLY A 189 -2.26 6.37 -21.00
#